data_AF-A0A1F7Q861-F1
#
_entry.id   AF-A0A1F7Q861-F1
#
_cell.length_a   1.000
_cell.length_b   1.000
_cell.length_c   1.000
_cell.angle_alpha   90.00
_cell.angle_beta   90.00
_cell.angle_gamma   90.00
#
_symmetry.space_group_name_H-M   'P 1'
#
loop_
_entity.id
_entity.type
_entity.pdbx_description
1 polymer ?
#
loop_
_entity_poly.entity_id
_entity_poly.type
_entity_poly.pdbx_seq_one_letter_code
_entity_poly.pdbx_strand_id
1 'polypeptide(L)'
;MSGLERRLGTNLGDPETRPWFLWDEDLSVRELKEILSVESHPRWVELAAKVMREARDDQVWLFLPLSRAVARYQDIAPRLGRRKAFWDYLLRAWRRRGLIP
;
A
#
# COMPACT_ATOMS: atom_id res chain seq x y z
N MET A 1 28.20 -5.41 -5.70
CA MET A 1 27.94 -3.96 -5.85
C MET A 1 27.15 -3.52 -4.64
N SER A 2 27.78 -2.86 -3.66
CA SER A 2 27.04 -2.23 -2.56
C SER A 2 26.33 -1.01 -3.16
N GLY A 3 25.07 -1.20 -3.57
CA GLY A 3 24.18 -0.08 -3.80
C GLY A 3 23.93 0.55 -2.44
N LEU A 4 24.21 1.84 -2.28
CA LEU A 4 23.81 2.57 -1.09
C LEU A 4 22.29 2.49 -0.99
N GLU A 5 21.77 1.69 -0.06
CA GLU A 5 20.34 1.63 0.21
C GLU A 5 19.81 3.05 0.47
N ARG A 6 18.70 3.41 -0.16
CA ARG A 6 18.07 4.70 0.10
C ARG A 6 17.72 4.83 1.58
N ARG A 7 17.94 6.01 2.14
CA ARG A 7 17.52 6.31 3.52
C ARG A 7 15.99 6.33 3.60
N LEU A 8 15.45 5.71 4.64
CA LEU A 8 14.02 5.80 4.97
C LEU A 8 13.63 7.26 5.21
N GLY A 9 12.47 7.66 4.68
CA GLY A 9 11.97 9.02 4.80
C GLY A 9 10.45 9.09 4.94
N THR A 10 10.00 10.16 5.58
CA THR A 10 8.58 10.46 5.82
C THR A 10 7.99 11.41 4.78
N ASN A 11 8.81 12.04 3.95
CA ASN A 11 8.36 12.91 2.86
C ASN A 11 7.89 12.07 1.67
N LEU A 12 6.65 11.56 1.74
CA LEU A 12 6.06 10.74 0.67
C LEU A 12 5.64 11.55 -0.58
N GLY A 13 5.86 12.87 -0.57
CA GLY A 13 5.71 13.73 -1.74
C GLY A 13 6.95 13.76 -2.63
N ASP A 14 8.12 13.43 -2.08
CA ASP A 14 9.37 13.32 -2.85
C ASP A 14 9.45 11.95 -3.55
N PRO A 15 9.54 11.90 -4.89
CA PRO A 15 9.57 10.64 -5.63
C PRO A 15 10.79 9.77 -5.33
N GLU A 16 11.92 10.33 -4.88
CA GLU A 16 13.16 9.59 -4.60
C GLU A 16 13.22 9.07 -3.16
N THR A 17 12.33 9.52 -2.28
CA THR A 17 12.28 9.07 -0.90
C THR A 17 11.92 7.59 -0.84
N ARG A 18 12.65 6.79 -0.05
CA ARG A 18 12.24 5.43 0.35
C ARG A 18 11.19 5.57 1.46
N PRO A 19 9.94 5.14 1.26
CA PRO A 19 8.90 5.27 2.29
C PRO A 19 9.35 4.65 3.61
N TRP A 20 9.12 5.35 4.72
CA TRP A 20 9.52 4.92 6.08
C TRP A 20 9.06 3.51 6.46
N PHE A 21 7.98 3.03 5.86
CA PHE A 21 7.40 1.71 6.11
C PHE A 21 8.02 0.59 5.24
N LEU A 22 8.86 0.91 4.25
CA LEU A 22 9.60 -0.05 3.42
C LEU A 22 10.99 -0.36 4.00
N TRP A 23 11.07 -0.65 5.30
CA TRP A 23 12.34 -0.93 5.99
C TRP A 23 13.07 -2.19 5.49
N ASP A 24 12.36 -3.11 4.83
CA ASP A 24 12.89 -4.34 4.24
C ASP A 24 13.04 -4.30 2.71
N GLU A 25 12.67 -3.20 2.06
CA GLU A 25 12.76 -3.05 0.60
C GLU A 25 13.37 -1.70 0.19
N ASP A 26 14.31 -1.72 -0.75
CA ASP A 26 14.85 -0.50 -1.36
C ASP A 26 14.01 -0.07 -2.58
N LEU A 27 12.80 0.42 -2.32
CA LEU A 27 11.95 1.09 -3.31
C LEU A 27 11.71 2.54 -2.90
N SER A 28 11.87 3.43 -3.87
CA SER A 28 11.43 4.82 -3.78
C SER A 28 9.90 4.94 -3.91
N VAL A 29 9.36 6.10 -3.55
CA VAL A 29 7.94 6.45 -3.78
C VAL A 29 7.57 6.28 -5.25
N ARG A 30 8.44 6.69 -6.19
CA ARG A 30 8.20 6.56 -7.62
C ARG A 30 8.06 5.10 -8.03
N GLU A 31 9.05 4.27 -7.71
CA GLU A 31 9.05 2.85 -8.10
C GLU A 31 7.86 2.10 -7.49
N LEU A 32 7.52 2.38 -6.22
CA LEU A 32 6.34 1.78 -5.59
C LEU A 32 5.05 2.17 -6.31
N LYS A 33 4.89 3.44 -6.69
CA LYS A 33 3.73 3.91 -7.46
C LYS A 33 3.68 3.29 -8.85
N GLU A 34 4.80 3.17 -9.53
CA GLU A 34 4.88 2.54 -10.86
C GLU A 34 4.41 1.08 -10.80
N ILE A 35 4.92 0.30 -9.84
CA ILE A 35 4.49 -1.09 -9.65
C ILE A 35 2.99 -1.17 -9.33
N LEU A 36 2.50 -0.34 -8.40
CA LEU A 36 1.09 -0.35 -8.00
C LEU A 36 0.14 0.24 -9.05
N SER A 37 0.68 0.93 -10.07
CA SER A 37 -0.10 1.40 -11.21
C SER A 37 -0.49 0.26 -12.16
N VAL A 38 0.29 -0.83 -12.21
CA VAL A 38 0.10 -1.99 -13.09
C VAL A 38 -0.45 -3.17 -12.30
N GLU A 39 -1.77 -3.39 -12.36
CA GLU A 39 -2.46 -4.41 -11.55
C GLU A 39 -1.99 -5.85 -11.85
N SER A 40 -1.56 -6.13 -13.08
CA SER A 40 -1.02 -7.42 -13.48
C SER A 40 0.43 -7.65 -13.03
N HIS A 41 1.08 -6.65 -12.41
CA HIS A 41 2.46 -6.79 -11.96
C HIS A 41 2.56 -7.91 -10.91
N PRO A 42 3.52 -8.85 -11.01
CA PRO A 42 3.61 -10.00 -10.10
C PRO A 42 3.68 -9.63 -8.61
N ARG A 43 4.27 -8.46 -8.32
CA ARG A 43 4.42 -7.93 -6.96
C ARG A 43 3.23 -7.07 -6.47
N TRP A 44 2.21 -6.86 -7.30
CA TRP A 44 1.14 -5.91 -6.99
C TRP A 44 0.43 -6.25 -5.69
N VAL A 45 -0.02 -7.50 -5.52
CA VAL A 45 -0.76 -7.94 -4.33
C VAL A 45 0.11 -7.89 -3.07
N GLU A 46 1.38 -8.28 -3.20
CA GLU A 46 2.37 -8.24 -2.10
C GLU A 46 2.58 -6.81 -1.59
N LEU A 47 2.89 -5.88 -2.50
CA LEU A 47 3.17 -4.49 -2.17
C LEU A 47 1.91 -3.74 -1.74
N ALA A 48 0.75 -4.03 -2.33
CA ALA A 48 -0.52 -3.46 -1.90
C ALA A 48 -0.84 -3.86 -0.45
N ALA A 49 -0.65 -5.14 -0.12
CA ALA A 49 -0.81 -5.63 1.25
C ALA A 49 0.20 -4.99 2.22
N LYS A 50 1.45 -4.80 1.79
CA LYS A 50 2.48 -4.12 2.60
C LYS A 50 2.09 -2.67 2.88
N VAL A 51 1.67 -1.91 1.88
CA VAL A 51 1.18 -0.53 2.06
C VAL A 51 0.02 -0.50 3.07
N MET A 52 -1.00 -1.34 2.89
CA MET A 52 -2.15 -1.36 3.80
C MET A 52 -1.80 -1.84 5.22
N ARG A 53 -0.79 -2.69 5.36
CA ARG A 53 -0.36 -3.22 6.66
C ARG A 53 0.50 -2.24 7.44
N GLU A 54 1.45 -1.58 6.77
CA GLU A 54 2.53 -0.83 7.43
C GLU A 54 2.36 0.69 7.36
N ALA A 55 1.78 1.24 6.28
CA ALA A 55 1.58 2.68 6.17
C ALA A 55 0.50 3.18 7.13
N ARG A 56 0.53 4.47 7.45
CA ARG A 56 -0.61 5.12 8.13
C ARG A 56 -1.86 5.05 7.23
N ASP A 57 -3.03 4.95 7.84
CA ASP A 57 -4.31 4.76 7.14
C ASP A 57 -4.57 5.83 6.07
N ASP A 58 -4.18 7.07 6.35
CA ASP A 58 -4.29 8.23 5.44
C ASP A 58 -3.28 8.17 4.29
N GLN A 59 -2.10 7.58 4.50
CA GLN A 59 -1.02 7.46 3.51
C GLN A 59 -1.27 6.34 2.49
N VAL A 60 -2.10 5.34 2.80
CA VAL A 60 -2.41 4.23 1.89
C VAL A 60 -2.88 4.73 0.53
N TRP A 61 -3.71 5.77 0.52
CA TRP A 61 -4.33 6.31 -0.68
C TRP A 61 -3.34 7.09 -1.57
N LEU A 62 -2.13 7.38 -1.09
CA LEU A 62 -1.06 7.92 -1.92
C LEU A 62 -0.51 6.90 -2.92
N PHE A 63 -0.72 5.60 -2.67
CA PHE A 63 -0.16 4.50 -3.46
C PHE A 63 -1.24 3.62 -4.09
N LEU A 64 -2.38 3.45 -3.41
CA LEU A 64 -3.47 2.60 -3.85
C LEU A 64 -4.74 3.41 -4.07
N PRO A 65 -5.27 3.49 -5.29
CA PRO A 65 -6.62 4.00 -5.50
C PRO A 65 -7.64 3.19 -4.68
N LEU A 66 -8.54 3.88 -3.97
CA LEU A 66 -9.55 3.23 -3.12
C LEU A 66 -10.36 2.17 -3.89
N SER A 67 -10.79 2.49 -5.11
CA SER A 67 -11.54 1.57 -5.97
C SER A 67 -10.79 0.27 -6.25
N ARG A 68 -9.47 0.34 -6.50
CA ARG A 68 -8.62 -0.83 -6.73
C ARG A 68 -8.41 -1.64 -5.45
N ALA A 69 -8.16 -0.97 -4.32
CA ALA A 69 -8.02 -1.62 -3.03
C ALA A 69 -9.30 -2.40 -2.64
N VAL A 70 -10.48 -1.82 -2.91
CA VAL A 70 -11.78 -2.49 -2.68
C VAL A 70 -11.98 -3.67 -3.63
N ALA A 71 -11.77 -3.47 -4.93
CA ALA A 71 -11.98 -4.51 -5.94
C ALA A 71 -11.07 -5.74 -5.73
N ARG A 72 -9.84 -5.52 -5.27
CA ARG A 72 -8.83 -6.57 -5.04
C ARG A 72 -8.69 -6.97 -3.58
N TYR A 73 -9.59 -6.51 -2.70
CA TYR A 73 -9.45 -6.72 -1.26
C TYR A 73 -9.37 -8.21 -0.89
N GLN A 74 -10.09 -9.08 -1.60
CA GLN A 74 -10.05 -10.53 -1.37
C GLN A 74 -8.65 -11.15 -1.55
N ASP A 75 -7.82 -10.59 -2.44
CA ASP A 75 -6.46 -11.07 -2.68
C ASP A 75 -5.45 -10.46 -1.69
N ILE A 76 -5.73 -9.24 -1.23
CA ILE A 76 -4.89 -8.48 -0.30
C ILE A 76 -5.09 -8.96 1.14
N ALA A 77 -6.34 -9.17 1.56
CA ALA A 77 -6.74 -9.43 2.94
C ALA A 77 -6.00 -10.59 3.63
N PRO A 78 -5.69 -11.73 2.96
CA PRO A 78 -4.90 -12.80 3.56
C PRO A 78 -3.50 -12.38 4.02
N ARG A 79 -2.93 -11.31 3.44
CA ARG A 79 -1.58 -10.81 3.74
C ARG A 79 -1.55 -9.66 4.77
N LEU A 80 -2.70 -9.24 5.29
CA LEU A 80 -2.79 -8.10 6.20
C LEU A 80 -2.46 -8.45 7.66
N GLY A 81 -2.44 -9.72 8.03
CA GLY A 81 -2.16 -10.17 9.40
C GLY A 81 -3.07 -9.46 10.41
N ARG A 82 -2.47 -8.87 11.46
CA ARG A 82 -3.21 -8.17 12.54
C ARG A 82 -4.02 -6.97 12.06
N ARG A 83 -3.65 -6.36 10.93
CA ARG A 83 -4.35 -5.19 10.36
C ARG A 83 -5.61 -5.57 9.60
N LYS A 84 -5.83 -6.85 9.32
CA LYS A 84 -7.03 -7.33 8.61
C LYS A 84 -8.32 -6.90 9.30
N ALA A 85 -8.41 -7.02 10.63
CA ALA A 85 -9.63 -6.68 11.38
C ALA A 85 -9.99 -5.19 11.26
N PHE A 86 -8.99 -4.31 11.28
CA PHE A 86 -9.17 -2.88 11.05
C PHE A 86 -9.73 -2.59 9.65
N TRP A 87 -9.12 -3.17 8.61
CA TRP A 87 -9.57 -2.99 7.23
C TRP A 87 -10.95 -3.59 6.96
N ASP A 88 -11.24 -4.77 7.52
CA ASP A 88 -12.56 -5.38 7.45
C ASP A 88 -13.61 -4.45 8.08
N TYR A 89 -13.33 -3.88 9.26
CA TYR A 89 -14.22 -2.94 9.92
C TYR A 89 -14.46 -1.68 9.07
N LEU A 90 -13.37 -1.05 8.59
CA LEU A 90 -13.42 0.20 7.84
C LEU A 90 -14.19 0.05 6.53
N LEU A 91 -13.83 -0.96 5.71
CA LEU A 91 -14.47 -1.19 4.41
C LEU A 91 -15.93 -1.61 4.58
N ARG A 92 -16.27 -2.43 5.59
CA ARG A 92 -17.68 -2.74 5.89
C ARG A 92 -18.47 -1.49 6.28
N ALA A 93 -17.89 -0.59 7.07
CA ALA A 93 -18.54 0.66 7.46
C ALA A 93 -18.76 1.59 6.26
N TRP A 94 -17.79 1.69 5.35
CA TRP A 94 -17.91 2.48 4.12
C TRP A 94 -18.98 1.92 3.18
N ARG A 95 -19.03 0.60 3.00
CA ARG A 95 -20.07 -0.05 2.18
C ARG A 95 -21.47 0.19 2.74
N ARG A 96 -21.67 0.04 4.06
CA ARG A 96 -22.97 0.35 4.70
C ARG A 96 -23.43 1.80 4.52
N ARG A 97 -22.49 2.73 4.32
CA ARG A 97 -22.76 4.15 4.10
C ARG A 97 -22.82 4.53 2.61
N GLY A 98 -22.68 3.58 1.69
CA GLY A 98 -22.68 3.85 0.24
C GLY A 98 -21.46 4.62 -0.25
N LEU A 99 -20.35 4.62 0.50
CA LEU A 99 -19.11 5.31 0.11
C LEU A 99 -18.25 4.50 -0.86
N ILE A 100 -18.46 3.18 -0.87
CA ILE A 100 -17.84 2.22 -1.80
C ILE A 100 -18.91 1.19 -2.22
N PRO A 101 -18.75 0.54 -3.39
CA PRO A 101 -19.64 -0.54 -3.82
C PRO A 101 -19.71 -1.73 -2.84
#